data_AF-A0A5D2TKU3-F1
#
_entry.id   AF-A0A5D2TKU3-F1
#
_cell.length_a   1.000
_cell.length_b   1.000
_cell.length_c   1.000
_cell.angle_alpha   90.00
_cell.angle_beta   90.00
_cell.angle_gamma   90.00
#
_symmetry.space_group_name_H-M   'P 1'
#
loop_
_entity.id
_entity.type
_entity.pdbx_description
1 polymer ?
#
loop_
_entity_poly.entity_id
_entity_poly.type
_entity_poly.pdbx_seq_one_letter_code
_entity_poly.pdbx_strand_id
1 'polypeptide(L)'
;MGEEQIFQKKMAKQLTGKRDDTPLHSAVRAGDLHLVLEIIRGCEAGDLFEQNQSGETALYVAAECGRADLVKELIKYCDIVLAGIKARNGYDAFLIAAKQGNLEVLKILMEANVDLSMTFDSYNTTALHTAASQGHAEVVNFLLEKGSNVAVIAKSNGKTALHSAARNGHVVIVKALLSKEPGITTRTDKKGQTALHMAVKGHNIEVVDELIKSDPCLINMVDNKGNTALHIGTRKGRIQIVEKLLNQNGVHKLVINKSGETAIDIAEKHKLSDIAGILKEHGVQCAKFIKTQPTNSAKELKQTVSDIKNGVHHQFEHTRQTRKRMQGRMYKIPS
;
A
#
# COMPACT_ATOMS: atom_id res chain seq x y z
N MET A 1 -48.12 16.78 -19.24
CA MET A 1 -47.17 17.92 -19.15
C MET A 1 -47.22 18.45 -17.75
N GLY A 2 -46.07 18.47 -17.06
CA GLY A 2 -45.94 19.00 -15.70
C GLY A 2 -45.01 18.12 -14.87
N GLU A 3 -43.72 18.44 -14.90
CA GLU A 3 -42.58 17.66 -14.43
C GLU A 3 -42.49 17.57 -12.90
N GLU A 4 -42.25 16.36 -12.37
CA GLU A 4 -41.84 16.11 -11.00
C GLU A 4 -40.39 16.57 -10.78
N GLN A 5 -40.21 17.73 -10.14
CA GLN A 5 -38.90 18.15 -9.63
C GLN A 5 -38.61 17.44 -8.30
N ILE A 6 -37.78 16.40 -8.40
CA ILE A 6 -37.14 15.74 -7.27
C ILE A 6 -36.16 16.72 -6.64
N PHE A 7 -36.58 17.40 -5.57
CA PHE A 7 -35.69 18.20 -4.74
C PHE A 7 -34.79 17.26 -3.92
N GLN A 8 -33.56 17.03 -4.41
CA GLN A 8 -32.53 16.37 -3.61
C GLN A 8 -32.19 17.26 -2.41
N LYS A 9 -32.71 16.85 -1.25
CA LYS A 9 -32.47 17.43 0.07
C LYS A 9 -30.99 17.21 0.44
N LYS A 10 -30.11 18.13 0.02
CA LYS A 10 -28.71 18.18 0.45
C LYS A 10 -28.72 18.54 1.94
N MET A 11 -28.60 17.54 2.81
CA MET A 11 -28.53 17.73 4.25
C MET A 11 -27.29 18.57 4.58
N ALA A 12 -27.49 19.86 4.87
CA ALA A 12 -26.51 20.68 5.56
C ALA A 12 -26.25 20.02 6.91
N LYS A 13 -25.06 19.43 7.09
CA LYS A 13 -24.60 19.01 8.42
C LYS A 13 -24.64 20.24 9.32
N GLN A 14 -25.59 20.27 10.25
CA GLN A 14 -25.56 21.20 11.37
C GLN A 14 -24.23 21.02 12.11
N LEU A 15 -23.37 22.03 12.01
CA LEU A 15 -22.07 22.11 12.68
C LEU A 15 -22.27 22.70 14.08
N THR A 16 -22.83 21.91 14.99
CA THR A 16 -22.84 22.26 16.41
C THR A 16 -21.69 21.52 17.10
N GLY A 17 -20.59 22.22 17.43
CA GLY A 17 -19.59 21.70 18.37
C GLY A 17 -18.22 22.37 18.34
N LYS A 18 -17.92 23.15 19.40
CA LYS A 18 -16.59 23.29 20.07
C LYS A 18 -15.36 23.56 19.19
N ARG A 19 -15.47 24.35 18.12
CA ARG A 19 -14.29 24.79 17.34
C ARG A 19 -13.78 26.18 17.70
N ASP A 20 -14.57 26.95 18.47
CA ASP A 20 -14.28 28.36 18.81
C ASP A 20 -13.93 29.15 17.54
N ASP A 21 -14.81 29.01 16.55
CA ASP A 21 -14.67 29.62 15.25
C ASP A 21 -14.78 31.14 15.41
N THR A 22 -13.79 31.87 14.89
CA THR A 22 -13.91 33.33 14.73
C THR A 22 -15.09 33.67 13.80
N PRO A 23 -15.57 34.93 13.76
CA PRO A 23 -16.62 35.32 12.84
C PRO A 23 -16.32 34.94 11.38
N LEU A 24 -15.06 35.04 10.97
CA LEU A 24 -14.62 34.64 9.63
C LEU A 24 -14.78 33.13 9.39
N HIS A 25 -14.35 32.28 10.34
CA HIS A 25 -14.52 30.83 10.22
C HIS A 25 -16.01 30.46 10.09
N SER A 26 -16.86 31.05 10.93
CA SER A 26 -18.31 30.82 10.91
C SER A 26 -18.93 31.23 9.58
N ALA A 27 -18.56 32.41 9.07
CA ALA A 27 -19.00 32.90 7.76
C ALA A 27 -18.56 31.97 6.62
N VAL A 28 -17.32 31.45 6.66
CA VAL A 28 -16.82 30.49 5.66
C VAL A 28 -17.55 29.15 5.74
N ARG A 29 -17.89 28.64 6.93
CA ARG A 29 -18.65 27.38 7.08
C ARG A 29 -20.09 27.49 6.58
N ALA A 30 -20.76 28.61 6.88
CA ALA A 30 -22.04 28.95 6.24
C ALA A 30 -21.86 29.15 4.73
N GLY A 31 -20.65 29.58 4.37
CA GLY A 31 -20.22 30.04 3.07
C GLY A 31 -21.08 31.18 2.55
N ASP A 32 -21.23 32.16 3.41
CA ASP A 32 -21.74 33.47 3.03
C ASP A 32 -20.57 34.29 2.47
N LEU A 33 -20.44 34.29 1.14
CA LEU A 33 -19.37 35.03 0.46
C LEU A 33 -19.46 36.54 0.74
N HIS A 34 -20.67 37.08 0.89
CA HIS A 34 -20.85 38.50 1.15
C HIS A 34 -20.30 38.86 2.53
N LEU A 35 -20.70 38.11 3.55
CA LEU A 35 -20.21 38.29 4.91
C LEU A 35 -18.69 38.06 5.02
N VAL A 36 -18.16 37.05 4.31
CA VAL A 36 -16.71 36.82 4.25
C VAL A 36 -15.98 38.05 3.68
N LEU A 37 -16.46 38.63 2.57
CA LEU A 37 -15.85 39.82 1.98
C LEU A 37 -15.99 41.06 2.87
N GLU A 38 -17.12 41.21 3.56
CA GLU A 38 -17.34 42.29 4.54
C GLU A 38 -16.32 42.20 5.68
N ILE A 39 -16.14 41.01 6.26
CA ILE A 39 -15.17 40.76 7.32
C ILE A 39 -13.74 41.02 6.83
N ILE A 40 -13.36 40.50 5.65
CA ILE A 40 -12.01 40.70 5.09
C ILE A 40 -11.69 42.19 4.87
N ARG A 41 -12.68 42.99 4.43
CA ARG A 41 -12.48 44.44 4.21
C ARG A 41 -12.31 45.23 5.51
N GLY A 42 -12.89 44.75 6.60
CA GLY A 42 -12.85 45.40 7.92
C GLY A 42 -11.74 44.91 8.84
N CYS A 43 -11.07 43.81 8.51
CA CYS A 43 -10.02 43.19 9.33
C CYS A 43 -8.61 43.66 8.96
N GLU A 44 -7.71 43.63 9.94
CA GLU A 44 -6.28 43.77 9.66
C GLU A 44 -5.75 42.45 9.07
N ALA A 45 -4.65 42.50 8.30
CA ALA A 45 -4.07 41.30 7.68
C ALA A 45 -3.81 40.17 8.70
N GLY A 46 -3.53 40.54 9.96
CA GLY A 46 -3.34 39.65 11.12
C GLY A 46 -4.50 38.68 11.36
N ASP A 47 -5.73 39.13 11.18
CA ASP A 47 -6.94 38.38 11.57
C ASP A 47 -7.22 37.21 10.60
N LEU A 48 -6.68 37.27 9.38
CA LEU A 48 -6.79 36.21 8.37
C LEU A 48 -5.96 34.98 8.75
N PHE A 49 -4.96 35.14 9.62
CA PHE A 49 -4.08 34.08 10.09
C PHE A 49 -4.61 33.38 11.35
N GLU A 50 -5.66 33.91 11.97
CA GLU A 50 -6.16 33.35 13.22
C GLU A 50 -6.58 31.89 13.04
N GLN A 51 -6.06 31.06 13.93
CA GLN A 51 -6.42 29.66 14.00
C GLN A 51 -7.46 29.47 15.10
N ASN A 52 -8.55 28.77 14.78
CA ASN A 52 -9.53 28.37 15.78
C ASN A 52 -8.93 27.37 16.80
N GLN A 53 -9.72 26.89 17.77
CA GLN A 53 -9.24 25.90 18.76
C GLN A 53 -8.81 24.56 18.13
N SER A 54 -9.14 24.28 16.88
CA SER A 54 -8.67 23.10 16.14
C SER A 54 -7.38 23.37 15.33
N GLY A 55 -6.83 24.59 15.38
CA GLY A 55 -5.71 25.00 14.54
C GLY A 55 -6.13 25.34 13.11
N GLU A 56 -7.41 25.41 12.80
CA GLU A 56 -7.88 25.62 11.43
C GLU A 56 -7.86 27.11 11.12
N THR A 57 -7.36 27.51 9.95
CA THR A 57 -7.52 28.88 9.41
C THR A 57 -8.81 28.98 8.59
N ALA A 58 -9.25 30.19 8.25
CA ALA A 58 -10.38 30.39 7.36
C ALA A 58 -10.20 29.70 5.99
N LEU A 59 -8.97 29.75 5.44
CA LEU A 59 -8.63 29.05 4.19
C LEU A 59 -8.72 27.53 4.33
N TYR A 60 -8.23 26.97 5.45
CA TYR A 60 -8.38 25.54 5.75
C TYR A 60 -9.85 25.14 5.77
N VAL A 61 -10.69 25.93 6.44
CA VAL A 61 -12.13 25.66 6.54
C VAL A 61 -12.82 25.76 5.19
N ALA A 62 -12.48 26.75 4.36
CA ALA A 62 -13.01 26.87 3.00
C ALA A 62 -12.67 25.64 2.15
N ALA A 63 -11.43 25.16 2.28
CA ALA A 63 -10.95 23.95 1.60
C ALA A 63 -11.61 22.66 2.12
N GLU A 64 -11.80 22.54 3.44
CA GLU A 64 -12.55 21.44 4.08
C GLU A 64 -14.00 21.39 3.58
N CYS A 65 -14.66 22.55 3.47
CA CYS A 65 -16.04 22.66 3.02
C CYS A 65 -16.20 22.58 1.49
N GLY A 66 -15.10 22.58 0.72
CA GLY A 66 -15.14 22.53 -0.74
C GLY A 66 -15.68 23.79 -1.41
N ARG A 67 -15.55 24.95 -0.74
CA ARG A 67 -16.05 26.24 -1.22
C ARG A 67 -15.01 26.91 -2.10
N ALA A 68 -14.95 26.50 -3.37
CA ALA A 68 -13.96 26.97 -4.34
C ALA A 68 -14.00 28.49 -4.56
N ASP A 69 -15.20 29.08 -4.55
CA ASP A 69 -15.43 30.53 -4.56
C ASP A 69 -14.72 31.24 -3.40
N LEU A 70 -14.92 30.75 -2.18
CA LEU A 70 -14.29 31.32 -0.98
C LEU A 70 -12.80 31.09 -0.96
N VAL A 71 -12.33 29.91 -1.37
CA VAL A 71 -10.89 29.62 -1.50
C VAL A 71 -10.23 30.61 -2.46
N LYS A 72 -10.85 30.85 -3.63
CA LYS A 72 -10.36 31.78 -4.64
C LYS A 72 -10.29 33.21 -4.12
N GLU A 73 -11.28 33.66 -3.36
CA GLU A 73 -11.27 35.00 -2.78
C GLU A 73 -10.27 35.11 -1.62
N LEU A 74 -10.26 34.17 -0.67
CA LEU A 74 -9.36 34.17 0.48
C LEU A 74 -7.90 34.21 0.03
N ILE A 75 -7.53 33.39 -0.96
CA ILE A 75 -6.16 33.32 -1.49
C ILE A 75 -5.63 34.68 -1.99
N LYS A 76 -6.48 35.57 -2.51
CA LYS A 76 -6.03 36.91 -2.95
C LYS A 76 -5.41 37.73 -1.82
N TYR A 77 -5.80 37.43 -0.59
CA TYR A 77 -5.35 38.11 0.62
C TYR A 77 -4.39 37.24 1.45
N CYS A 78 -4.12 36.00 1.02
CA CYS A 78 -3.24 35.05 1.71
C CYS A 78 -1.86 34.98 1.03
N ASP A 79 -0.79 35.08 1.82
CA ASP A 79 0.57 34.71 1.41
C ASP A 79 0.68 33.17 1.22
N ILE A 80 1.62 32.73 0.38
CA ILE A 80 2.19 31.37 0.33
C ILE A 80 2.31 30.71 1.73
N VAL A 81 2.79 31.44 2.74
CA VAL A 81 2.95 30.96 4.11
C VAL A 81 1.62 30.49 4.71
N LEU A 82 0.51 31.18 4.41
CA LEU A 82 -0.82 30.90 4.98
C LEU A 82 -1.40 29.57 4.48
N ALA A 83 -1.23 29.28 3.20
CA ALA A 83 -1.72 28.04 2.60
C ALA A 83 -1.00 26.77 3.13
N GLY A 84 0.20 26.94 3.69
CA GLY A 84 0.97 25.88 4.35
C GLY A 84 0.73 25.75 5.86
N ILE A 85 -0.09 26.63 6.48
CA ILE A 85 -0.40 26.55 7.91
C ILE A 85 -1.19 25.27 8.19
N LYS A 86 -0.70 24.50 9.16
CA LYS A 86 -1.28 23.21 9.54
C LYS A 86 -2.22 23.36 10.73
N ALA A 87 -3.38 22.72 10.64
CA ALA A 87 -4.26 22.48 11.76
C ALA A 87 -3.66 21.47 12.75
N ARG A 88 -4.29 21.32 13.93
CA ARG A 88 -3.80 20.39 14.98
C ARG A 88 -3.77 18.92 14.54
N ASN A 89 -4.53 18.57 13.52
CA ASN A 89 -4.47 17.25 12.88
C ASN A 89 -3.29 17.09 11.91
N GLY A 90 -2.45 18.12 11.75
CA GLY A 90 -1.26 18.15 10.91
C GLY A 90 -1.53 18.47 9.43
N TYR A 91 -2.78 18.77 9.05
CA TYR A 91 -3.15 19.02 7.67
C TYR A 91 -3.16 20.52 7.39
N ASP A 92 -2.68 20.90 6.22
CA ASP A 92 -2.90 22.23 5.65
C ASP A 92 -4.15 22.24 4.74
N ALA A 93 -4.43 23.39 4.12
CA ALA A 93 -5.57 23.56 3.21
C ALA A 93 -5.52 22.60 2.01
N PHE A 94 -4.33 22.29 1.49
CA PHE A 94 -4.16 21.41 0.34
C PHE A 94 -4.41 19.93 0.71
N LEU A 95 -3.86 19.47 1.83
CA LEU A 95 -4.07 18.12 2.34
C LEU A 95 -5.53 17.86 2.72
N ILE A 96 -6.21 18.82 3.34
CA ILE A 96 -7.64 18.66 3.67
C ILE A 96 -8.51 18.66 2.40
N ALA A 97 -8.23 19.52 1.41
CA ALA A 97 -8.94 19.48 0.12
C ALA A 97 -8.78 18.11 -0.58
N ALA A 98 -7.56 17.55 -0.57
CA ALA A 98 -7.30 16.22 -1.12
C ALA A 98 -8.01 15.11 -0.33
N LYS A 99 -8.15 15.25 0.99
CA LYS A 99 -8.95 14.33 1.81
C LYS A 99 -10.43 14.36 1.45
N GLN A 100 -10.96 15.54 1.17
CA GLN A 100 -12.37 15.72 0.85
C GLN A 100 -12.70 15.44 -0.62
N GLY A 101 -11.69 15.34 -1.48
CA GLY A 101 -11.88 15.06 -2.91
C GLY A 101 -12.20 16.31 -3.72
N ASN A 102 -11.95 17.50 -3.17
CA ASN A 102 -12.30 18.77 -3.81
C ASN A 102 -11.25 19.16 -4.86
N LEU A 103 -11.33 18.58 -6.05
CA LEU A 103 -10.39 18.82 -7.16
C LEU A 103 -10.28 20.30 -7.52
N GLU A 104 -11.40 21.02 -7.59
CA GLU A 104 -11.41 22.44 -7.96
C GLU A 104 -10.63 23.30 -6.94
N VAL A 105 -10.82 23.03 -5.65
CA VAL A 105 -10.05 23.69 -4.59
C VAL A 105 -8.56 23.42 -4.73
N LEU A 106 -8.17 22.18 -5.06
CA LEU A 106 -6.76 21.83 -5.27
C LEU A 106 -6.15 22.56 -6.47
N LYS A 107 -6.89 22.71 -7.56
CA LYS A 107 -6.43 23.48 -8.73
C LYS A 107 -6.18 24.93 -8.36
N ILE A 108 -7.15 25.58 -7.69
CA ILE A 108 -7.03 26.98 -7.24
C ILE A 108 -5.82 27.15 -6.31
N LEU A 109 -5.66 26.26 -5.31
CA LEU A 109 -4.52 26.32 -4.40
C LEU A 109 -3.19 26.12 -5.13
N MET A 110 -3.12 25.19 -6.09
CA MET A 110 -1.89 24.93 -6.86
C MET A 110 -1.55 26.04 -7.84
N GLU A 111 -2.54 26.70 -8.43
CA GLU A 111 -2.36 27.90 -9.26
C GLU A 111 -1.77 29.06 -8.45
N ALA A 112 -2.17 29.19 -7.19
CA ALA A 112 -1.61 30.18 -6.28
C ALA A 112 -0.19 29.82 -5.83
N ASN A 113 0.05 28.53 -5.53
CA ASN A 113 1.38 28.04 -5.19
C ASN A 113 1.54 26.53 -5.50
N VAL A 114 2.41 26.23 -6.47
CA VAL A 114 2.76 24.87 -6.87
C VAL A 114 3.37 24.04 -5.74
N ASP A 115 4.10 24.66 -4.81
CA ASP A 115 4.81 23.95 -3.74
C ASP A 115 3.86 23.30 -2.72
N LEU A 116 2.59 23.73 -2.68
CA LEU A 116 1.55 23.10 -1.85
C LEU A 116 1.31 21.63 -2.22
N SER A 117 1.59 21.26 -3.47
CA SER A 117 1.49 19.86 -3.93
C SER A 117 2.45 18.91 -3.22
N MET A 118 3.55 19.45 -2.68
CA MET A 118 4.63 18.69 -2.04
C MET A 118 4.55 18.74 -0.50
N THR A 119 3.52 19.35 0.08
CA THR A 119 3.36 19.38 1.53
C THR A 119 2.99 18.02 2.10
N PHE A 120 3.28 17.85 3.38
CA PHE A 120 3.02 16.62 4.11
C PHE A 120 2.77 16.86 5.60
N ASP A 121 2.01 15.95 6.22
CA ASP A 121 1.78 15.93 7.68
C ASP A 121 3.00 15.37 8.45
N SER A 122 2.91 15.31 9.78
CA SER A 122 3.98 14.76 10.65
C SER A 122 4.31 13.28 10.42
N TYR A 123 3.51 12.56 9.63
CA TYR A 123 3.73 11.18 9.23
C TYR A 123 4.20 11.06 7.77
N ASN A 124 4.65 12.14 7.15
CA ASN A 124 4.97 12.25 5.74
C ASN A 124 3.80 11.84 4.82
N THR A 125 2.56 12.12 5.24
CA THR A 125 1.37 11.89 4.41
C THR A 125 1.18 13.05 3.45
N THR A 126 1.32 12.77 2.15
CA THR A 126 1.06 13.74 1.07
C THR A 126 -0.41 13.73 0.63
N ALA A 127 -0.81 14.71 -0.18
CA ALA A 127 -2.15 14.78 -0.77
C ALA A 127 -2.53 13.51 -1.54
N LEU A 128 -1.59 12.92 -2.28
CA LEU A 128 -1.80 11.68 -3.03
C LEU A 128 -2.16 10.52 -2.10
N HIS A 129 -1.47 10.38 -0.96
CA HIS A 129 -1.79 9.33 0.02
C HIS A 129 -3.22 9.47 0.55
N THR A 130 -3.61 10.70 0.86
CA THR A 130 -4.91 10.98 1.44
C THR A 130 -6.02 10.75 0.42
N ALA A 131 -5.90 11.28 -0.79
CA ALA A 131 -6.84 11.05 -1.90
C ALA A 131 -6.95 9.55 -2.25
N ALA A 132 -5.80 8.86 -2.34
CA ALA A 132 -5.75 7.42 -2.60
C ALA A 132 -6.39 6.58 -1.50
N SER A 133 -6.26 7.00 -0.23
CA SER A 133 -6.92 6.34 0.89
C SER A 133 -8.44 6.55 0.86
N GLN A 134 -8.91 7.72 0.45
CA GLN A 134 -10.34 8.08 0.47
C GLN A 134 -11.11 7.67 -0.78
N GLY A 135 -10.43 7.32 -1.88
CA GLY A 135 -11.10 6.86 -3.11
C GLY A 135 -11.34 7.95 -4.14
N HIS A 136 -10.68 9.11 -3.99
CA HIS A 136 -10.88 10.27 -4.89
C HIS A 136 -10.04 10.13 -6.17
N ALA A 137 -10.54 9.35 -7.12
CA ALA A 137 -9.82 9.00 -8.34
C ALA A 137 -9.44 10.22 -9.21
N GLU A 138 -10.33 11.20 -9.34
CA GLU A 138 -10.05 12.43 -10.11
C GLU A 138 -8.90 13.24 -9.51
N VAL A 139 -8.88 13.38 -8.19
CA VAL A 139 -7.78 14.03 -7.46
C VAL A 139 -6.47 13.25 -7.62
N VAL A 140 -6.53 11.92 -7.54
CA VAL A 140 -5.34 11.07 -7.77
C VAL A 140 -4.78 11.30 -9.17
N ASN A 141 -5.62 11.24 -10.21
CA ASN A 141 -5.19 11.43 -11.59
C ASN A 141 -4.55 12.80 -11.79
N PHE A 142 -5.21 13.86 -11.28
CA PHE A 142 -4.67 15.22 -11.32
C PHE A 142 -3.30 15.34 -10.65
N LEU A 143 -3.13 14.78 -9.45
CA LEU A 143 -1.84 14.83 -8.74
C LEU A 143 -0.76 14.02 -9.47
N LEU A 144 -1.10 12.87 -10.07
CA LEU A 144 -0.15 12.06 -10.84
C LEU A 144 0.26 12.71 -12.16
N GLU A 145 -0.60 13.52 -12.78
CA GLU A 145 -0.27 14.31 -13.97
C GLU A 145 0.70 15.45 -13.67
N LYS A 146 0.63 16.03 -12.46
CA LYS A 146 1.46 17.17 -12.05
C LYS A 146 2.83 16.78 -11.50
N GLY A 147 3.04 15.52 -11.11
CA GLY A 147 4.37 15.02 -10.74
C GLY A 147 4.44 13.52 -10.58
N SER A 148 5.06 12.81 -11.52
CA SER A 148 5.21 11.35 -11.47
C SER A 148 5.91 10.85 -10.20
N ASN A 149 6.88 11.62 -9.69
CA ASN A 149 7.64 11.28 -8.48
C ASN A 149 6.79 11.25 -7.19
N VAL A 150 5.56 11.81 -7.18
CA VAL A 150 4.74 11.81 -5.96
C VAL A 150 4.18 10.42 -5.62
N ALA A 151 4.07 9.53 -6.62
CA ALA A 151 3.57 8.17 -6.45
C ALA A 151 4.49 7.30 -5.59
N VAL A 152 5.82 7.50 -5.70
CA VAL A 152 6.82 6.70 -4.99
C VAL A 152 7.13 7.20 -3.59
N ILE A 153 6.64 8.39 -3.21
CA ILE A 153 6.82 8.93 -1.86
C ILE A 153 6.16 7.97 -0.86
N ALA A 154 6.89 7.66 0.21
CA ALA A 154 6.42 6.82 1.29
C ALA A 154 6.17 7.65 2.56
N LYS A 155 5.10 7.31 3.27
CA LYS A 155 4.86 7.76 4.64
C LYS A 155 5.99 7.31 5.56
N SER A 156 6.03 7.87 6.78
CA SER A 156 7.00 7.51 7.82
C SER A 156 6.97 6.03 8.21
N ASN A 157 5.90 5.29 7.90
CA ASN A 157 5.80 3.84 8.09
C ASN A 157 6.17 3.00 6.85
N GLY A 158 6.68 3.63 5.79
CA GLY A 158 7.06 3.00 4.53
C GLY A 158 5.90 2.76 3.55
N LYS A 159 4.66 3.13 3.90
CA LYS A 159 3.51 2.92 3.01
C LYS A 159 3.45 4.00 1.94
N THR A 160 3.27 3.56 0.69
CA THR A 160 2.96 4.42 -0.46
C THR A 160 1.46 4.63 -0.63
N ALA A 161 1.05 5.48 -1.57
CA ALA A 161 -0.35 5.63 -1.96
C ALA A 161 -0.99 4.30 -2.42
N LEU A 162 -0.22 3.45 -3.14
CA LEU A 162 -0.69 2.13 -3.60
C LEU A 162 -1.08 1.22 -2.43
N HIS A 163 -0.31 1.23 -1.33
CA HIS A 163 -0.65 0.46 -0.13
C HIS A 163 -2.01 0.87 0.47
N SER A 164 -2.31 2.17 0.45
CA SER A 164 -3.54 2.73 1.02
C SER A 164 -4.74 2.43 0.11
N ALA A 165 -4.61 2.68 -1.19
CA ALA A 165 -5.62 2.35 -2.19
C ALA A 165 -5.94 0.84 -2.20
N ALA A 166 -4.90 0.00 -2.14
CA ALA A 166 -5.06 -1.44 -2.12
C ALA A 166 -5.81 -1.92 -0.87
N ARG A 167 -5.45 -1.41 0.32
CA ARG A 167 -6.13 -1.77 1.57
C ARG A 167 -7.62 -1.41 1.57
N ASN A 168 -7.94 -0.26 1.00
CA ASN A 168 -9.30 0.28 1.03
C ASN A 168 -10.14 -0.15 -0.18
N GLY A 169 -9.57 -0.92 -1.12
CA GLY A 169 -10.32 -1.51 -2.23
C GLY A 169 -10.55 -0.57 -3.42
N HIS A 170 -9.76 0.47 -3.59
CA HIS A 170 -9.97 1.49 -4.63
C HIS A 170 -9.34 1.08 -5.97
N VAL A 171 -10.04 0.23 -6.73
CA VAL A 171 -9.54 -0.40 -7.98
C VAL A 171 -9.08 0.63 -9.02
N VAL A 172 -9.87 1.68 -9.26
CA VAL A 172 -9.55 2.72 -10.25
C VAL A 172 -8.23 3.42 -9.91
N ILE A 173 -8.01 3.69 -8.62
CA ILE A 173 -6.78 4.33 -8.13
C ILE A 173 -5.58 3.38 -8.21
N VAL A 174 -5.79 2.10 -7.89
CA VAL A 174 -4.75 1.07 -8.06
C VAL A 174 -4.29 1.03 -9.52
N LYS A 175 -5.23 0.97 -10.48
CA LYS A 175 -4.93 1.01 -11.92
C LYS A 175 -4.18 2.28 -12.32
N ALA A 176 -4.63 3.45 -11.86
CA ALA A 176 -3.98 4.72 -12.17
C ALA A 176 -2.52 4.77 -11.66
N LEU A 177 -2.30 4.34 -10.41
CA LEU A 177 -0.96 4.30 -9.81
C LEU A 177 -0.03 3.32 -10.53
N LEU A 178 -0.53 2.12 -10.87
CA LEU A 178 0.25 1.10 -11.59
C LEU A 178 0.55 1.52 -13.04
N SER A 179 -0.38 2.22 -13.69
CA SER A 179 -0.17 2.75 -15.04
C SER A 179 0.89 3.84 -15.07
N LYS A 180 1.02 4.64 -14.01
CA LYS A 180 2.01 5.72 -13.94
C LYS A 180 3.36 5.22 -13.43
N GLU A 181 3.38 4.35 -12.42
CA GLU A 181 4.59 3.81 -11.82
C GLU A 181 4.50 2.29 -11.63
N PRO A 182 4.71 1.48 -12.69
CA PRO A 182 4.61 0.02 -12.59
C PRO A 182 5.56 -0.60 -11.56
N GLY A 183 6.74 -0.01 -11.38
CA GLY A 183 7.78 -0.52 -10.46
C GLY A 183 7.45 -0.37 -8.97
N ILE A 184 6.32 0.24 -8.61
CA ILE A 184 5.93 0.46 -7.21
C ILE A 184 5.33 -0.78 -6.54
N THR A 185 4.93 -1.82 -7.30
CA THR A 185 4.28 -3.04 -6.81
C THR A 185 5.06 -3.75 -5.71
N THR A 186 6.38 -3.87 -5.90
CA THR A 186 7.30 -4.59 -5.01
C THR A 186 7.77 -3.77 -3.82
N ARG A 187 7.41 -2.48 -3.73
CA ARG A 187 7.74 -1.65 -2.56
C ARG A 187 7.06 -2.22 -1.32
N THR A 188 7.80 -2.25 -0.22
CA THR A 188 7.33 -2.75 1.06
C THR A 188 7.30 -1.66 2.12
N ASP A 189 6.30 -1.72 3.00
CA ASP A 189 6.28 -0.91 4.22
C ASP A 189 7.33 -1.38 5.25
N LYS A 190 7.42 -0.68 6.41
CA LYS A 190 8.36 -1.05 7.49
C LYS A 190 8.12 -2.45 8.09
N LYS A 191 7.00 -3.11 7.78
CA LYS A 191 6.69 -4.49 8.18
C LYS A 191 7.01 -5.48 7.07
N GLY A 192 7.63 -5.06 5.97
CA GLY A 192 7.91 -5.89 4.79
C GLY A 192 6.67 -6.15 3.94
N GLN A 193 5.58 -5.41 4.13
CA GLN A 193 4.32 -5.71 3.46
C GLN A 193 4.19 -4.94 2.17
N THR A 194 3.90 -5.64 1.08
CA THR A 194 3.58 -5.06 -0.23
C THR A 194 2.12 -4.58 -0.31
N ALA A 195 1.76 -3.94 -1.43
CA ALA A 195 0.37 -3.60 -1.74
C ALA A 195 -0.56 -4.84 -1.77
N LEU A 196 -0.08 -6.00 -2.24
CA LEU A 196 -0.88 -7.24 -2.22
C LEU A 196 -1.21 -7.68 -0.78
N HIS A 197 -0.26 -7.60 0.13
CA HIS A 197 -0.52 -7.87 1.56
C HIS A 197 -1.53 -6.89 2.16
N MET A 198 -1.62 -5.66 1.64
CA MET A 198 -2.63 -4.68 2.04
C MET A 198 -4.00 -4.99 1.45
N ALA A 199 -4.07 -5.33 0.16
CA ALA A 199 -5.30 -5.74 -0.53
C ALA A 199 -5.99 -6.91 0.19
N VAL A 200 -5.20 -7.93 0.55
CA VAL A 200 -5.70 -9.11 1.27
C VAL A 200 -6.21 -8.79 2.68
N LYS A 201 -5.69 -7.74 3.34
CA LYS A 201 -6.26 -7.27 4.62
C LYS A 201 -7.59 -6.53 4.41
N GLY A 202 -7.76 -5.91 3.24
CA GLY A 202 -9.02 -5.35 2.76
C GLY A 202 -10.04 -6.44 2.45
N HIS A 203 -11.00 -6.13 1.59
CA HIS A 203 -12.08 -7.03 1.19
C HIS A 203 -12.32 -7.06 -0.33
N ASN A 204 -11.59 -6.27 -1.12
CA ASN A 204 -11.83 -6.16 -2.55
C ASN A 204 -10.95 -7.14 -3.35
N ILE A 205 -11.58 -8.12 -3.99
CA ILE A 205 -10.93 -9.15 -4.82
C ILE A 205 -10.39 -8.56 -6.12
N GLU A 206 -11.06 -7.59 -6.72
CA GLU A 206 -10.61 -6.98 -7.97
C GLU A 206 -9.25 -6.28 -7.82
N VAL A 207 -8.98 -5.71 -6.64
CA VAL A 207 -7.66 -5.14 -6.32
C VAL A 207 -6.60 -6.24 -6.26
N VAL A 208 -6.92 -7.40 -5.68
CA VAL A 208 -6.00 -8.55 -5.63
C VAL A 208 -5.66 -8.99 -7.06
N ASP A 209 -6.67 -9.07 -7.92
CA ASP A 209 -6.52 -9.45 -9.34
C ASP A 209 -5.66 -8.46 -10.10
N GLU A 210 -5.94 -7.17 -9.95
CA GLU A 210 -5.18 -6.13 -10.64
C GLU A 210 -3.70 -6.15 -10.23
N LEU A 211 -3.42 -6.31 -8.94
CA LEU A 211 -2.04 -6.38 -8.43
C LEU A 211 -1.30 -7.62 -8.94
N ILE A 212 -1.93 -8.79 -8.90
CA ILE A 212 -1.32 -10.05 -9.38
C ILE A 212 -1.14 -10.04 -10.89
N LYS A 213 -2.11 -9.49 -11.63
CA LYS A 213 -2.02 -9.32 -13.08
C LYS A 213 -0.88 -8.37 -13.47
N SER A 214 -0.73 -7.27 -12.74
CA SER A 214 0.34 -6.30 -12.97
C SER A 214 1.71 -6.87 -12.62
N ASP A 215 1.80 -7.69 -11.57
CA ASP A 215 3.05 -8.27 -11.11
C ASP A 215 2.82 -9.64 -10.41
N PRO A 216 2.95 -10.75 -11.16
CA PRO A 216 2.73 -12.10 -10.61
C PRO A 216 3.71 -12.48 -9.49
N CYS A 217 4.88 -11.84 -9.37
CA CYS A 217 5.86 -12.21 -8.35
C CYS A 217 5.36 -11.89 -6.92
N LEU A 218 4.41 -10.95 -6.80
CA LEU A 218 3.85 -10.51 -5.52
C LEU A 218 3.24 -11.64 -4.71
N ILE A 219 2.70 -12.68 -5.37
CA ILE A 219 1.92 -13.74 -4.73
C ILE A 219 2.75 -14.53 -3.69
N ASN A 220 4.05 -14.64 -3.92
CA ASN A 220 4.98 -15.41 -3.09
C ASN A 220 5.89 -14.53 -2.22
N MET A 221 5.79 -13.21 -2.32
CA MET A 221 6.53 -12.31 -1.44
C MET A 221 6.10 -12.51 0.01
N VAL A 222 7.07 -12.37 0.92
CA VAL A 222 6.84 -12.53 2.36
C VAL A 222 7.08 -11.22 3.10
N ASP A 223 6.28 -10.97 4.13
CA ASP A 223 6.52 -9.88 5.07
C ASP A 223 7.66 -10.19 6.06
N ASN A 224 8.00 -9.24 6.94
CA ASN A 224 9.11 -9.41 7.90
C ASN A 224 8.90 -10.58 8.87
N LYS A 225 7.67 -11.11 8.98
CA LYS A 225 7.31 -12.29 9.78
C LYS A 225 7.25 -13.57 8.94
N GLY A 226 7.65 -13.53 7.67
CA GLY A 226 7.59 -14.67 6.76
C GLY A 226 6.19 -14.98 6.24
N ASN A 227 5.20 -14.08 6.42
CA ASN A 227 3.85 -14.35 5.93
C ASN A 227 3.73 -13.96 4.46
N THR A 228 3.21 -14.88 3.63
CA THR A 228 2.71 -14.57 2.28
C THR A 228 1.32 -13.95 2.33
N ALA A 229 0.82 -13.49 1.18
CA ALA A 229 -0.58 -13.11 0.99
C ALA A 229 -1.57 -14.18 1.50
N LEU A 230 -1.30 -15.46 1.21
CA LEU A 230 -2.16 -16.59 1.63
C LEU A 230 -2.26 -16.71 3.17
N HIS A 231 -1.14 -16.54 3.89
CA HIS A 231 -1.15 -16.53 5.35
C HIS A 231 -2.00 -15.39 5.91
N ILE A 232 -1.87 -14.19 5.33
CA ILE A 232 -2.63 -13.02 5.79
C ILE A 232 -4.12 -13.18 5.50
N GLY A 233 -4.50 -13.66 4.31
CA GLY A 233 -5.89 -13.88 3.92
C GLY A 233 -6.56 -14.90 4.82
N THR A 234 -5.86 -15.99 5.12
CA THR A 234 -6.32 -17.02 6.05
C THR A 234 -6.53 -16.43 7.45
N ARG A 235 -5.53 -15.76 8.02
CA ARG A 235 -5.66 -15.12 9.35
C ARG A 235 -6.78 -14.09 9.43
N LYS A 236 -7.13 -13.46 8.31
CA LYS A 236 -8.20 -12.45 8.22
C LYS A 236 -9.56 -13.03 7.85
N GLY A 237 -9.68 -14.35 7.67
CA GLY A 237 -10.96 -14.98 7.34
C GLY A 237 -11.47 -14.64 5.93
N ARG A 238 -10.58 -14.32 4.98
CA ARG A 238 -10.97 -13.85 3.64
C ARG A 238 -11.17 -15.02 2.67
N ILE A 239 -12.27 -15.77 2.84
CA ILE A 239 -12.57 -17.01 2.07
C ILE A 239 -12.34 -16.83 0.57
N GLN A 240 -13.06 -15.90 -0.06
CA GLN A 240 -12.98 -15.68 -1.51
C GLN A 240 -11.59 -15.24 -2.00
N ILE A 241 -10.86 -14.45 -1.21
CA ILE A 241 -9.48 -14.06 -1.54
C ILE A 241 -8.53 -15.26 -1.39
N VAL A 242 -8.73 -16.11 -0.38
CA VAL A 242 -7.93 -17.33 -0.18
C VAL A 242 -8.13 -18.28 -1.36
N GLU A 243 -9.37 -18.57 -1.76
CA GLU A 243 -9.68 -19.37 -2.95
C GLU A 243 -9.01 -18.76 -4.19
N LYS A 244 -9.15 -17.45 -4.38
CA LYS A 244 -8.56 -16.77 -5.52
C LYS A 244 -7.05 -16.91 -5.59
N LEU A 245 -6.36 -16.74 -4.46
CA LEU A 245 -4.91 -16.91 -4.35
C LEU A 245 -4.47 -18.35 -4.63
N LEU A 246 -5.23 -19.34 -4.15
CA LEU A 246 -4.93 -20.76 -4.38
C LEU A 246 -5.11 -21.18 -5.83
N ASN A 247 -6.01 -20.50 -6.55
CA ASN A 247 -6.27 -20.69 -7.98
C ASN A 247 -5.28 -19.95 -8.89
N GLN A 248 -4.34 -19.17 -8.34
CA GLN A 248 -3.30 -18.55 -9.15
C GLN A 248 -2.15 -19.52 -9.43
N ASN A 249 -1.62 -19.46 -10.65
CA ASN A 249 -0.44 -20.21 -11.03
C ASN A 249 0.79 -19.75 -10.22
N GLY A 250 1.59 -20.71 -9.77
CA GLY A 250 2.84 -20.43 -9.06
C GLY A 250 2.69 -20.07 -7.58
N VAL A 251 1.49 -20.10 -6.99
CA VAL A 251 1.33 -19.88 -5.54
C VAL A 251 2.05 -20.96 -4.73
N HIS A 252 2.95 -20.54 -3.85
CA HIS A 252 3.64 -21.46 -2.95
C HIS A 252 2.73 -21.83 -1.77
N LYS A 253 2.14 -23.02 -1.85
CA LYS A 253 1.14 -23.53 -0.89
C LYS A 253 1.73 -23.97 0.46
N LEU A 254 3.01 -24.37 0.48
CA LEU A 254 3.65 -25.02 1.62
C LEU A 254 4.66 -24.11 2.36
N VAL A 255 4.54 -22.79 2.20
CA VAL A 255 5.43 -21.84 2.87
C VAL A 255 5.16 -21.85 4.37
N ILE A 256 6.23 -21.91 5.17
CA ILE A 256 6.18 -21.84 6.62
C ILE A 256 6.70 -20.46 7.05
N ASN A 257 5.89 -19.73 7.81
CA ASN A 257 6.28 -18.41 8.33
C ASN A 257 7.29 -18.51 9.49
N LYS A 258 7.77 -17.38 10.02
CA LYS A 258 8.73 -17.37 11.15
C LYS A 258 8.14 -17.90 12.46
N SER A 259 6.83 -18.04 12.57
CA SER A 259 6.14 -18.68 13.70
C SER A 259 6.02 -20.19 13.52
N GLY A 260 6.53 -20.76 12.44
CA GLY A 260 6.46 -22.19 12.17
C GLY A 260 5.10 -22.63 11.64
N GLU A 261 4.26 -21.71 11.16
CA GLU A 261 2.89 -21.95 10.71
C GLU A 261 2.81 -21.85 9.18
N THR A 262 2.08 -22.78 8.57
CA THR A 262 1.54 -22.67 7.20
C THR A 262 0.17 -21.97 7.24
N ALA A 263 -0.41 -21.70 6.06
CA ALA A 263 -1.76 -21.16 5.98
C ALA A 263 -2.80 -22.05 6.68
N ILE A 264 -2.72 -23.38 6.54
CA ILE A 264 -3.67 -24.29 7.20
C ILE A 264 -3.50 -24.33 8.72
N ASP A 265 -2.26 -24.24 9.23
CA ASP A 265 -2.01 -24.15 10.68
C ASP A 265 -2.68 -22.89 11.27
N ILE A 266 -2.64 -21.76 10.53
CA ILE A 266 -3.34 -20.52 10.90
C ILE A 266 -4.86 -20.75 10.90
N ALA A 267 -5.41 -21.39 9.87
CA ALA A 267 -6.86 -21.66 9.79
C ALA A 267 -7.34 -22.49 10.99
N GLU A 268 -6.62 -23.58 11.31
CA GLU A 268 -6.95 -24.45 12.43
C GLU A 268 -6.81 -23.72 13.78
N LYS A 269 -5.73 -22.97 13.98
CA LYS A 269 -5.51 -22.16 15.20
C LYS A 269 -6.60 -21.12 15.45
N HIS A 270 -7.12 -20.50 14.39
CA HIS A 270 -8.19 -19.50 14.45
C HIS A 270 -9.59 -20.11 14.31
N LYS A 271 -9.73 -21.45 14.25
CA LYS A 271 -11.01 -22.16 14.11
C LYS A 271 -11.80 -21.77 12.86
N LEU A 272 -11.11 -21.56 11.75
CA LEU A 272 -11.70 -21.20 10.45
C LEU A 272 -11.94 -22.46 9.62
N SER A 273 -13.02 -23.20 9.92
CA SER A 273 -13.34 -24.50 9.31
C SER A 273 -13.40 -24.45 7.78
N ASP A 274 -14.07 -23.44 7.24
CA ASP A 274 -14.34 -23.34 5.80
C ASP A 274 -13.03 -23.12 5.04
N ILE A 275 -12.19 -22.21 5.54
CA ILE A 275 -10.86 -21.96 4.98
C ILE A 275 -9.96 -23.18 5.13
N ALA A 276 -10.01 -23.87 6.28
CA ALA A 276 -9.24 -25.09 6.47
C ALA A 276 -9.65 -26.18 5.46
N GLY A 277 -10.95 -26.32 5.16
CA GLY A 277 -11.48 -27.21 4.12
C GLY A 277 -10.92 -26.86 2.74
N ILE A 278 -11.08 -25.60 2.32
CA ILE A 278 -10.56 -25.08 1.04
C ILE A 278 -9.04 -25.32 0.91
N LEU A 279 -8.28 -25.04 1.97
CA LEU A 279 -6.83 -25.25 1.98
C LEU A 279 -6.47 -26.74 1.82
N LYS A 280 -7.20 -27.65 2.48
CA LYS A 280 -7.00 -29.10 2.35
C LYS A 280 -7.31 -29.59 0.93
N GLU A 281 -8.42 -29.14 0.36
CA GLU A 281 -8.82 -29.46 -1.03
C GLU A 281 -7.75 -29.03 -2.04
N HIS A 282 -7.09 -27.90 -1.78
CA HIS A 282 -6.01 -27.40 -2.62
C HIS A 282 -4.62 -28.00 -2.30
N GLY A 283 -4.55 -28.99 -1.40
CA GLY A 283 -3.33 -29.73 -1.07
C GLY A 283 -2.38 -29.03 -0.10
N VAL A 284 -2.84 -28.03 0.65
CA VAL A 284 -2.04 -27.34 1.67
C VAL A 284 -1.91 -28.24 2.90
N GLN A 285 -0.69 -28.50 3.35
CA GLN A 285 -0.40 -29.37 4.49
C GLN A 285 0.08 -28.58 5.70
N CYS A 286 -0.20 -29.10 6.91
CA CYS A 286 0.29 -28.53 8.16
C CYS A 286 1.83 -28.57 8.22
N ALA A 287 2.45 -27.60 8.89
CA ALA A 287 3.91 -27.51 9.03
C ALA A 287 4.55 -28.78 9.62
N LYS A 288 3.84 -29.47 10.52
CA LYS A 288 4.31 -30.73 11.13
C LYS A 288 4.55 -31.82 10.09
N PHE A 289 3.70 -31.94 9.07
CA PHE A 289 3.83 -32.97 8.04
C PHE A 289 4.91 -32.64 7.00
N ILE A 290 5.12 -31.34 6.76
CA ILE A 290 6.19 -30.85 5.86
C ILE A 290 7.56 -31.12 6.48
N LYS A 291 7.75 -30.81 7.77
CA LYS A 291 9.03 -31.03 8.47
C LYS A 291 9.39 -32.51 8.64
N THR A 292 8.40 -33.39 8.66
CA THR A 292 8.59 -34.84 8.78
C THR A 292 8.86 -35.55 7.47
N GLN A 293 8.73 -34.90 6.30
CA GLN A 293 9.39 -35.41 5.11
C GLN A 293 10.88 -35.07 5.27
N PRO A 294 11.75 -36.05 5.62
CA PRO A 294 13.17 -35.80 5.50
C PRO A 294 13.38 -35.50 4.02
N THR A 295 14.16 -34.49 3.72
CA THR A 295 14.63 -34.26 2.36
C THR A 295 15.35 -35.54 1.92
N ASN A 296 14.65 -36.43 1.22
CA ASN A 296 15.25 -37.56 0.53
C ASN A 296 16.40 -37.05 -0.33
N SER A 297 16.30 -35.83 -0.85
CA SER A 297 17.38 -35.12 -1.53
C SER A 297 18.67 -34.97 -0.72
N ALA A 298 18.63 -34.71 0.60
CA ALA A 298 19.87 -34.59 1.39
C ALA A 298 20.52 -35.95 1.65
N LYS A 299 19.72 -37.02 1.75
CA LYS A 299 20.22 -38.40 1.89
C LYS A 299 20.74 -38.93 0.55
N GLU A 300 20.03 -38.65 -0.53
CA GLU A 300 20.40 -38.97 -1.93
C GLU A 300 21.66 -38.22 -2.35
N LEU A 301 21.81 -36.93 -2.00
CA LEU A 301 23.02 -36.15 -2.24
C LEU A 301 24.22 -36.71 -1.47
N LYS A 302 24.03 -37.09 -0.20
CA LYS A 302 25.08 -37.75 0.59
C LYS A 302 25.48 -39.10 -0.01
N GLN A 303 24.51 -39.86 -0.50
CA GLN A 303 24.76 -41.15 -1.15
C GLN A 303 25.52 -40.98 -2.47
N THR A 304 25.07 -40.07 -3.34
CA THR A 304 25.78 -39.77 -4.62
C THR A 304 27.19 -39.26 -4.39
N VAL A 305 27.41 -38.39 -3.39
CA VAL A 305 28.77 -37.94 -3.02
C VAL A 305 29.63 -39.11 -2.52
N SER A 306 29.07 -40.03 -1.74
CA SER A 306 29.77 -41.23 -1.28
C SER A 306 30.14 -42.16 -2.44
N ASP A 307 29.22 -42.38 -3.37
CA ASP A 307 29.43 -43.28 -4.52
C ASP A 307 30.49 -42.72 -5.49
N ILE A 308 30.48 -41.40 -5.74
CA ILE A 308 31.51 -40.72 -6.54
C ILE A 308 32.88 -40.84 -5.85
N LYS A 309 32.96 -40.60 -4.54
CA LYS A 309 34.22 -40.69 -3.79
C LYS A 309 34.81 -42.10 -3.88
N ASN A 310 33.98 -43.13 -3.73
CA ASN A 310 34.41 -44.53 -3.81
C ASN A 310 34.84 -44.91 -5.23
N GLY A 311 34.11 -44.46 -6.26
CA GLY A 311 34.47 -44.67 -7.66
C GLY A 311 35.83 -44.05 -8.02
N VAL A 312 36.06 -42.79 -7.60
CA VAL A 312 37.33 -42.08 -7.80
C VAL A 312 38.48 -42.80 -7.08
N HIS A 313 38.27 -43.24 -5.84
CA HIS A 313 39.29 -43.99 -5.09
C HIS A 313 39.67 -45.31 -5.80
N HIS A 314 38.68 -46.02 -6.32
CA HIS A 314 38.89 -47.25 -7.06
C HIS A 314 39.65 -47.03 -8.38
N GLN A 315 39.39 -45.91 -9.07
CA GLN A 315 40.14 -45.52 -10.27
C GLN A 315 41.60 -45.17 -9.96
N PHE A 316 41.86 -44.48 -8.85
CA PHE A 316 43.24 -44.19 -8.42
C PHE A 316 44.02 -45.47 -8.09
N GLU A 317 43.42 -46.41 -7.37
CA GLU A 317 44.06 -47.69 -7.05
C GLU A 317 44.30 -48.53 -8.31
N HIS A 318 43.34 -48.58 -9.24
CA HIS A 318 43.54 -49.27 -10.52
C HIS A 318 44.68 -48.64 -11.35
N THR A 319 44.72 -47.31 -11.43
CA THR A 319 45.78 -46.57 -12.14
C THR A 319 47.16 -46.83 -11.51
N ARG A 320 47.22 -46.86 -10.18
CA ARG A 320 48.45 -47.15 -9.42
C ARG A 320 48.94 -48.58 -9.66
N GLN A 321 48.05 -49.56 -9.64
CA GLN A 321 48.38 -50.97 -9.94
C GLN A 321 48.84 -51.14 -11.39
N THR A 322 48.18 -50.49 -12.34
CA THR A 322 48.57 -50.49 -13.76
C THR A 322 49.95 -49.89 -13.95
N ARG A 323 50.25 -48.76 -13.30
CA ARG A 323 51.58 -48.12 -13.35
C ARG A 323 52.68 -49.01 -12.77
N LYS A 324 52.42 -49.70 -11.65
CA LYS A 324 53.35 -50.69 -11.08
C LYS A 324 53.61 -51.86 -12.02
N ARG A 325 52.58 -52.39 -12.69
CA ARG A 325 52.71 -53.47 -13.68
C ARG A 325 53.51 -53.04 -14.91
N MET A 326 53.33 -51.80 -15.38
CA MET A 326 54.08 -51.23 -16.50
C MET A 326 55.56 -51.01 -16.16
N GLN A 327 55.87 -50.48 -14.97
CA GLN A 327 57.25 -50.34 -14.49
C GLN A 327 57.93 -51.71 -14.31
N GLY A 328 57.23 -52.69 -13.76
CA GLY A 328 57.75 -54.07 -13.64
C GLY A 328 58.04 -54.77 -14.96
N ARG A 329 57.46 -54.31 -16.08
CA ARG A 329 57.77 -54.77 -17.44
C ARG A 329 58.95 -54.03 -18.08
N MET A 330 59.16 -52.76 -17.73
CA MET A 330 60.32 -51.97 -18.22
C MET A 330 61.66 -52.46 -17.67
N TYR A 331 61.70 -53.10 -16.50
CA TYR A 331 62.93 -53.70 -15.93
C TYR A 331 63.16 -55.17 -16.36
N LYS A 332 62.38 -55.69 -17.31
CA LYS A 332 62.54 -57.04 -17.90
C LYS A 332 62.78 -56.97 -19.41
N ILE A 333 63.66 -56.07 -19.85
CA ILE A 333 64.21 -56.13 -21.21
C ILE A 333 65.57 -56.82 -21.07
N PRO A 334 65.75 -58.04 -21.63
CA PRO A 334 67.02 -58.75 -21.53
C PRO A 334 68.03 -58.15 -22.52
N SER A 335 69.24 -57.91 -22.02
CA SER A 335 70.49 -57.84 -22.81
C SER A 335 71.32 -59.06 -22.49
#